data_AF-A0A7W2EHF9-F1
#
_entry.id   AF-A0A7W2EHF9-F1
#
_cell.length_a   1.000
_cell.length_b   1.000
_cell.length_c   1.000
_cell.angle_alpha   90.00
_cell.angle_beta   90.00
_cell.angle_gamma   90.00
#
_symmetry.space_group_name_H-M   'P 1'
#
loop_
_entity.id
_entity.type
_entity.pdbx_description
1 polymer ?
#
loop_
_entity_poly.entity_id
_entity_poly.type
_entity_poly.pdbx_seq_one_letter_code
_entity_poly.pdbx_strand_id
1 'polypeptide(L)'
;MPELPEVEVTRRGVAPHLEGRTVRAVVQRRDGLRWPFPPQLPATLPGHAVRATGRRGKYLLLHFDHGTLIIHLGMSGHLRVLPEGIAPGKHDHFDLVVEGPDGRQVLRLTDPRRFGAVLWHGAGDGELAQHVLLRGLGVEPLEDGFSGQLLYAHTRGRGAAVKQVLLAGDIVVGVGNIYASESLFRAGINPKTPARRISLARYEKLAGAVRAVLAEAIVQGGSTLRDFISVNGQSGYFQQSYFVYDRAGVPCRVCGTPVRQIKQGQRSTFYCVVCQK
;
A
#
# COMPACT_ATOMS: atom_id res chain seq x y z
N MET A 1 5.30 -6.35 3.51
CA MET A 1 4.03 -6.00 2.84
C MET A 1 4.11 -4.53 2.50
N PRO A 2 4.16 -4.15 1.22
CA PRO A 2 4.00 -2.76 0.80
C PRO A 2 2.74 -2.16 1.44
N GLU A 3 2.90 -1.01 2.10
CA GLU A 3 1.80 -0.22 2.64
C GLU A 3 1.54 0.96 1.68
N LEU A 4 0.77 1.96 2.09
CA LEU A 4 0.43 3.07 1.18
C LEU A 4 1.65 3.81 0.60
N PRO A 5 2.67 4.19 1.41
CA PRO A 5 3.82 4.90 0.89
C PRO A 5 4.57 4.14 -0.20
N GLU A 6 4.80 2.84 -0.01
CA GLU A 6 5.49 2.00 -1.01
C GLU A 6 4.67 1.87 -2.31
N VAL A 7 3.34 1.76 -2.21
CA VAL A 7 2.47 1.70 -3.39
C VAL A 7 2.44 3.05 -4.12
N GLU A 8 2.42 4.18 -3.40
CA GLU A 8 2.49 5.50 -4.02
C GLU A 8 3.84 5.75 -4.70
N VAL A 9 4.94 5.35 -4.07
CA VAL A 9 6.28 5.43 -4.66
C VAL A 9 6.36 4.56 -5.91
N THR A 10 5.79 3.36 -5.86
CA THR A 10 5.69 2.47 -7.03
C THR A 10 4.86 3.13 -8.15
N ARG A 11 3.69 3.69 -7.83
CA ARG A 11 2.84 4.41 -8.80
C ARG A 11 3.62 5.54 -9.48
N ARG A 12 4.27 6.41 -8.70
CA ARG A 12 5.11 7.51 -9.21
C ARG A 12 6.26 7.01 -10.09
N GLY A 13 6.86 5.88 -9.73
CA GLY A 13 7.96 5.29 -10.47
C GLY A 13 7.51 4.69 -11.81
N VAL A 14 6.33 4.06 -11.88
CA VAL A 14 5.84 3.44 -13.14
C VAL A 14 5.12 4.42 -14.06
N ALA A 15 4.51 5.49 -13.52
CA ALA A 15 3.69 6.42 -14.29
C ALA A 15 4.37 6.96 -15.57
N PRO A 16 5.63 7.47 -15.53
CA PRO A 16 6.29 8.02 -16.71
C PRO A 16 6.57 6.97 -17.81
N HIS A 17 6.55 5.70 -17.43
CA HIS A 17 6.82 4.56 -18.31
C HIS A 17 5.54 3.90 -18.85
N LEU A 18 4.37 4.34 -18.39
CA LEU A 18 3.09 3.72 -18.73
C LEU A 18 2.12 4.72 -19.35
N GLU A 19 1.96 5.90 -18.73
CA GLU A 19 0.94 6.87 -19.15
C GLU A 19 1.17 7.33 -20.59
N GLY A 20 0.10 7.35 -21.38
CA GLY A 20 0.12 7.65 -22.81
C GLY A 20 0.61 6.51 -23.71
N ARG A 21 1.23 5.44 -23.16
CA ARG A 21 1.72 4.31 -23.96
C ARG A 21 0.61 3.32 -24.29
N THR A 22 0.69 2.73 -25.46
CA THR A 22 -0.26 1.72 -25.96
C THR A 22 0.18 0.33 -25.52
N VAL A 23 -0.74 -0.45 -24.94
CA VAL A 23 -0.48 -1.86 -24.63
C VAL A 23 -0.36 -2.64 -25.93
N ARG A 24 0.70 -3.44 -26.06
CA ARG A 24 0.94 -4.33 -27.20
C ARG A 24 0.67 -5.78 -26.88
N ALA A 25 0.97 -6.21 -25.66
CA ALA A 25 0.73 -7.57 -25.23
C ALA A 25 0.55 -7.66 -23.72
N VAL A 26 -0.16 -8.69 -23.28
CA VAL A 26 -0.25 -9.11 -21.89
C VAL A 26 0.24 -10.53 -21.81
N VAL A 27 1.22 -10.80 -20.93
CA VAL A 27 1.74 -12.16 -20.74
C VAL A 27 1.39 -12.63 -19.34
N GLN A 28 0.61 -13.70 -19.26
CA GLN A 28 0.28 -14.40 -18.01
C GLN A 28 1.05 -15.73 -18.01
N ARG A 29 1.99 -15.90 -17.07
CA ARG A 29 2.84 -17.11 -17.01
C ARG A 29 2.31 -18.20 -16.09
N ARG A 30 1.12 -17.98 -15.55
CA ARG A 30 0.40 -18.85 -14.61
C ARG A 30 -1.06 -18.41 -14.52
N ASP A 31 -1.88 -19.23 -13.88
CA ASP A 31 -3.33 -19.02 -13.79
C ASP A 31 -3.75 -17.85 -12.87
N GLY A 32 -2.85 -17.36 -12.01
CA GLY A 32 -3.14 -16.25 -11.10
C GLY A 32 -2.21 -16.16 -9.89
N LEU A 33 -2.52 -15.26 -8.97
CA LEU A 33 -1.81 -15.06 -7.71
C LEU A 33 -2.73 -15.45 -6.54
N ARG A 34 -3.11 -14.48 -5.69
CA ARG A 34 -4.15 -14.70 -4.66
C ARG A 34 -5.52 -14.99 -5.28
N TRP A 35 -5.77 -14.39 -6.45
CA TRP A 35 -6.93 -14.63 -7.28
C TRP A 35 -6.47 -15.04 -8.69
N PRO A 36 -7.30 -15.79 -9.44
CA PRO A 36 -7.06 -16.05 -10.85
C PRO A 36 -6.83 -14.75 -11.62
N PHE A 37 -5.92 -14.77 -12.59
CA PHE A 37 -5.84 -13.68 -13.55
C PHE A 37 -7.08 -13.71 -14.45
N PRO A 38 -7.63 -12.54 -14.84
CA PRO A 38 -8.73 -12.53 -15.80
C PRO A 38 -8.22 -13.09 -17.13
N PRO A 39 -8.79 -14.21 -17.62
CA PRO A 39 -8.31 -14.89 -18.83
C PRO A 39 -8.45 -14.03 -20.09
N GLN A 40 -9.34 -13.04 -20.06
CA GLN A 40 -9.59 -12.13 -21.17
C GLN A 40 -8.56 -10.99 -21.31
N LEU A 41 -7.66 -10.76 -20.34
CA LEU A 41 -6.71 -9.63 -20.41
C LEU A 41 -5.87 -9.60 -21.70
N PRO A 42 -5.32 -10.73 -22.20
CA PRO A 42 -4.55 -10.74 -23.44
C PRO A 42 -5.35 -10.33 -24.68
N ALA A 43 -6.68 -10.41 -24.64
CA ALA A 43 -7.54 -9.90 -25.71
C ALA A 43 -8.06 -8.48 -25.42
N THR A 44 -8.24 -8.13 -24.14
CA THR A 44 -8.90 -6.89 -23.70
C THR A 44 -7.98 -5.67 -23.77
N LEU A 45 -6.72 -5.80 -23.35
CA LEU A 45 -5.83 -4.65 -23.19
C LEU A 45 -5.07 -4.22 -24.47
N PRO A 46 -4.58 -5.13 -25.33
CA PRO A 46 -3.80 -4.72 -26.50
C PRO A 46 -4.53 -3.73 -27.40
N GLY A 47 -3.79 -2.76 -27.95
CA GLY A 47 -4.33 -1.68 -28.76
C GLY A 47 -4.83 -0.46 -27.97
N HIS A 48 -5.03 -0.59 -26.66
CA HIS A 48 -5.49 0.52 -25.82
C HIS A 48 -4.35 1.20 -25.07
N ALA A 49 -4.46 2.52 -24.92
CA ALA A 49 -3.50 3.33 -24.19
C ALA A 49 -3.81 3.37 -22.69
N VAL A 50 -2.76 3.35 -21.86
CA VAL A 50 -2.90 3.66 -20.44
C VAL A 50 -3.10 5.17 -20.32
N ARG A 51 -4.28 5.59 -19.87
CA ARG A 51 -4.65 7.02 -19.75
C ARG A 51 -4.04 7.68 -18.53
N ALA A 52 -4.04 6.98 -17.40
CA ALA A 52 -3.52 7.49 -16.14
C ALA A 52 -3.16 6.35 -15.20
N THR A 53 -2.29 6.63 -14.24
CA THR A 53 -2.02 5.76 -13.09
C THR A 53 -2.58 6.36 -11.80
N GLY A 54 -3.35 5.56 -11.08
CA GLY A 54 -3.96 5.91 -9.81
C GLY A 54 -3.53 4.98 -8.69
N ARG A 55 -3.96 5.31 -7.47
CA ARG A 55 -3.82 4.45 -6.30
C ARG A 55 -5.07 4.56 -5.44
N ARG A 56 -5.55 3.44 -4.93
CA ARG A 56 -6.56 3.38 -3.87
C ARG A 56 -6.08 2.51 -2.74
N GLY A 57 -5.80 3.10 -1.58
CA GLY A 57 -5.18 2.42 -0.45
C GLY A 57 -3.86 1.75 -0.86
N LYS A 58 -3.87 0.42 -0.94
CA LYS A 58 -2.71 -0.42 -1.32
C LYS A 58 -2.85 -1.04 -2.72
N TYR A 59 -3.81 -0.58 -3.50
CA TYR A 59 -4.04 -1.00 -4.89
C TYR A 59 -3.47 0.06 -5.83
N LEU A 60 -2.68 -0.38 -6.81
CA LEU A 60 -2.29 0.40 -7.97
C LEU A 60 -3.37 0.26 -9.05
N LEU A 61 -3.73 1.36 -9.70
CA LEU A 61 -4.77 1.42 -10.72
C LEU A 61 -4.14 1.89 -12.02
N LEU A 62 -4.31 1.15 -13.12
CA LEU A 62 -3.99 1.63 -14.47
C LEU A 62 -5.32 1.87 -15.20
N HIS A 63 -5.59 3.12 -15.52
CA HIS A 63 -6.84 3.53 -16.15
C HIS A 63 -6.75 3.46 -17.68
N PHE A 64 -7.78 2.92 -18.29
CA PHE A 64 -8.02 2.86 -19.73
C PHE A 64 -9.40 3.44 -20.01
N ASP A 65 -9.70 3.82 -21.26
CA ASP A 65 -11.03 4.34 -21.62
C ASP A 65 -12.15 3.33 -21.36
N HIS A 66 -11.83 2.05 -21.44
CA HIS A 66 -12.80 0.94 -21.36
C HIS A 66 -12.74 0.18 -20.02
N GLY A 67 -11.97 0.66 -19.05
CA GLY A 67 -11.89 0.05 -17.72
C GLY A 67 -10.61 0.34 -16.96
N THR A 68 -10.38 -0.39 -15.87
CA THR A 68 -9.23 -0.22 -14.99
C THR A 68 -8.59 -1.55 -14.66
N LEU A 69 -7.27 -1.64 -14.85
CA LEU A 69 -6.46 -2.75 -14.34
C LEU A 69 -6.09 -2.46 -12.89
N ILE A 70 -6.48 -3.36 -11.99
CA ILE A 70 -6.24 -3.26 -10.56
C ILE A 70 -5.10 -4.21 -10.18
N ILE A 71 -4.03 -3.67 -9.62
CA ILE A 71 -2.86 -4.44 -9.17
C ILE A 71 -2.69 -4.29 -7.67
N HIS A 72 -2.53 -5.40 -6.95
CA HIS A 72 -2.16 -5.41 -5.53
C HIS A 72 -0.83 -6.14 -5.37
N LEU A 73 0.13 -5.55 -4.67
CA LEU A 73 1.47 -6.12 -4.53
C LEU A 73 1.55 -7.24 -3.48
N GLY A 74 0.52 -7.40 -2.64
CA GLY A 74 0.51 -8.44 -1.62
C GLY A 74 1.61 -8.20 -0.60
N MET A 75 2.43 -9.22 -0.31
CA MET A 75 3.50 -9.08 0.68
C MET A 75 4.90 -8.94 0.09
N SER A 76 5.15 -9.58 -1.04
CA SER A 76 6.46 -9.69 -1.72
C SER A 76 6.40 -9.31 -3.20
N GLY A 77 5.24 -8.83 -3.66
CA GLY A 77 5.10 -8.32 -5.02
C GLY A 77 5.84 -7.01 -5.20
N HIS A 78 6.50 -6.86 -6.35
CA HIS A 78 7.08 -5.60 -6.79
C HIS A 78 6.96 -5.48 -8.31
N LEU A 79 6.98 -4.24 -8.79
CA LEU A 79 6.88 -3.91 -10.21
C LEU A 79 8.21 -3.36 -10.71
N ARG A 80 8.64 -3.83 -11.88
CA ARG A 80 9.82 -3.34 -12.58
C ARG A 80 9.43 -2.89 -13.98
N VAL A 81 10.03 -1.80 -14.44
CA VAL A 81 10.00 -1.39 -15.84
C VAL A 81 11.28 -1.89 -16.48
N LEU A 82 11.16 -2.71 -17.53
CA LEU A 82 12.26 -3.37 -18.19
C LEU A 82 12.23 -3.08 -19.69
N PRO A 83 13.38 -3.10 -20.38
CA PRO A 83 13.41 -3.25 -21.83
C PRO A 83 12.71 -4.54 -22.27
N GLU A 84 12.17 -4.55 -23.49
CA GLU A 84 11.69 -5.78 -24.10
C GLU A 84 12.84 -6.79 -24.32
N GLY A 85 12.56 -8.09 -24.28
CA GLY A 85 13.55 -9.15 -24.50
C GLY A 85 14.23 -9.68 -23.24
N ILE A 86 14.10 -9.01 -22.08
CA ILE A 86 14.60 -9.54 -20.81
C ILE A 86 13.80 -10.79 -20.40
N ALA A 87 14.48 -11.94 -20.36
CA ALA A 87 13.89 -13.22 -20.00
C ALA A 87 13.25 -13.19 -18.60
N PRO A 88 12.07 -13.81 -18.40
CA PRO A 88 11.42 -13.87 -17.10
C PRO A 88 12.13 -14.84 -16.15
N GLY A 89 12.25 -14.44 -14.89
CA GLY A 89 12.65 -15.31 -13.79
C GLY A 89 11.49 -16.15 -13.24
N LYS A 90 11.82 -17.07 -12.33
CA LYS A 90 10.89 -18.03 -11.70
C LYS A 90 9.63 -17.39 -11.09
N HIS A 91 9.76 -16.15 -10.60
CA HIS A 91 8.70 -15.45 -9.85
C HIS A 91 8.05 -14.31 -10.65
N ASP A 92 8.35 -14.21 -11.95
CA ASP A 92 7.82 -13.18 -12.84
C ASP A 92 6.52 -13.67 -13.47
N HIS A 93 5.38 -13.26 -12.91
CA HIS A 93 4.10 -13.93 -13.19
C HIS A 93 3.24 -13.22 -14.24
N PHE A 94 3.39 -11.90 -14.36
CA PHE A 94 2.58 -11.07 -15.23
C PHE A 94 3.44 -9.97 -15.87
N ASP A 95 3.34 -9.81 -17.19
CA ASP A 95 3.90 -8.68 -17.93
C ASP A 95 2.81 -7.91 -18.67
N LEU A 96 2.92 -6.59 -18.62
CA LEU A 96 2.21 -5.66 -19.50
C LEU A 96 3.24 -5.03 -20.43
N VAL A 97 3.21 -5.40 -21.70
CA VAL A 97 4.10 -4.84 -22.73
C VAL A 97 3.44 -3.59 -23.29
N VAL A 98 4.12 -2.46 -23.22
CA VAL A 98 3.65 -1.16 -23.69
C VAL A 98 4.62 -0.56 -24.69
N GLU A 99 4.11 0.23 -25.62
CA GLU A 99 4.89 0.91 -26.64
C GLU A 99 4.58 2.41 -26.61
N GLY A 100 5.63 3.22 -26.67
CA GLY A 100 5.57 4.66 -26.78
C GLY A 100 6.61 5.18 -27.77
N PRO A 101 6.86 6.50 -27.79
CA PRO A 101 7.84 7.12 -28.69
C PRO A 101 9.25 6.54 -28.58
N ASP A 102 9.66 6.18 -27.35
CA ASP A 102 10.99 5.61 -27.07
C ASP A 102 11.05 4.08 -27.26
N GLY A 103 10.06 3.50 -27.93
CA GLY A 103 9.95 2.06 -28.17
C GLY A 103 9.23 1.29 -27.05
N ARG A 104 9.50 -0.01 -27.02
CA ARG A 104 8.78 -0.97 -26.16
C ARG A 104 9.40 -1.12 -24.78
N GLN A 105 8.52 -1.17 -23.80
CA GLN A 105 8.86 -1.41 -22.39
C GLN A 105 7.93 -2.46 -21.81
N VAL A 106 8.41 -3.14 -20.77
CA VAL A 106 7.70 -4.20 -20.08
C VAL A 106 7.53 -3.81 -18.62
N LEU A 107 6.28 -3.65 -18.19
CA LEU A 107 5.96 -3.62 -16.77
C LEU A 107 5.78 -5.06 -16.28
N ARG A 108 6.68 -5.50 -15.40
CA ARG A 108 6.73 -6.88 -14.90
C ARG A 108 6.39 -6.94 -13.42
N LEU A 109 5.42 -7.78 -13.08
CA LEU A 109 5.08 -8.14 -11.71
C LEU A 109 5.79 -9.42 -11.27
N THR A 110 6.67 -9.26 -10.29
CA THR A 110 7.37 -10.36 -9.64
C THR A 110 6.79 -10.56 -8.24
N ASP A 111 6.33 -11.77 -7.90
CA ASP A 111 5.78 -12.06 -6.57
C ASP A 111 6.12 -13.48 -6.08
N PRO A 112 7.19 -13.66 -5.29
CA PRO A 112 7.61 -14.97 -4.78
C PRO A 112 6.54 -15.70 -3.97
N ARG A 113 5.77 -14.97 -3.13
CA ARG A 113 4.75 -15.55 -2.25
C ARG A 113 3.37 -15.63 -2.88
N ARG A 114 3.15 -14.94 -4.00
CA ARG A 114 1.92 -14.97 -4.80
C ARG A 114 0.69 -14.48 -4.03
N PHE A 115 0.87 -13.48 -3.20
CA PHE A 115 -0.21 -12.85 -2.43
C PHE A 115 -0.73 -11.57 -3.07
N GLY A 116 -0.11 -11.15 -4.18
CA GLY A 116 -0.59 -10.07 -5.02
C GLY A 116 -1.84 -10.44 -5.81
N ALA A 117 -2.26 -9.51 -6.65
CA ALA A 117 -3.43 -9.62 -7.52
C ALA A 117 -3.23 -8.80 -8.79
N VAL A 118 -3.80 -9.30 -9.88
CA VAL A 118 -4.03 -8.54 -11.12
C VAL A 118 -5.46 -8.82 -11.52
N LEU A 119 -6.29 -7.79 -11.57
CA LEU A 119 -7.74 -7.88 -11.79
C LEU A 119 -8.16 -6.82 -12.79
N TRP A 120 -9.30 -7.04 -13.44
CA TRP A 120 -9.89 -6.11 -14.41
C TRP A 120 -11.26 -5.66 -13.90
N HIS A 121 -11.52 -4.36 -14.01
CA HIS A 121 -12.84 -3.77 -13.80
C HIS A 121 -13.21 -3.00 -15.08
N GLY A 122 -14.11 -3.55 -15.89
CA GLY A 122 -14.53 -2.94 -17.14
C GLY A 122 -15.46 -1.75 -16.93
N ALA A 123 -15.53 -0.85 -17.91
CA ALA A 123 -16.45 0.29 -17.86
C ALA A 123 -17.93 -0.13 -17.73
N GLY A 124 -18.29 -1.32 -18.23
CA GLY A 124 -19.63 -1.90 -18.08
C GLY A 124 -19.92 -2.50 -16.69
N ASP A 125 -18.93 -2.65 -15.81
CA ASP A 125 -19.08 -3.25 -14.48
C ASP A 125 -19.59 -2.25 -13.42
N GLY A 126 -19.91 -1.03 -13.84
CA GLY A 126 -20.34 0.09 -12.99
C GLY A 126 -19.17 0.86 -12.36
N GLU A 127 -19.47 1.66 -11.34
CA GLU A 127 -18.48 2.50 -10.66
C GLU A 127 -17.34 1.67 -10.04
N LEU A 128 -16.08 2.06 -10.31
CA LEU A 128 -14.90 1.38 -9.77
C LEU A 128 -14.92 1.30 -8.24
N ALA A 129 -15.47 2.32 -7.58
CA ALA A 129 -15.62 2.35 -6.12
C ALA A 129 -16.48 1.20 -5.58
N GLN A 130 -17.36 0.61 -6.41
CA GLN A 130 -18.23 -0.51 -6.03
C GLN A 130 -17.57 -1.88 -6.23
N HIS A 131 -16.38 -1.93 -6.85
CA HIS A 131 -15.62 -3.17 -6.99
C HIS A 131 -15.47 -3.87 -5.63
N VAL A 132 -15.61 -5.20 -5.60
CA VAL A 132 -15.70 -5.99 -4.35
C VAL A 132 -14.52 -5.78 -3.40
N LEU A 133 -13.33 -5.48 -3.93
CA LEU A 133 -12.13 -5.21 -3.14
C LEU A 133 -11.95 -3.74 -2.71
N LEU A 134 -12.75 -2.83 -3.26
CA LEU A 134 -12.63 -1.38 -3.06
C LEU A 134 -13.80 -0.79 -2.26
N ARG A 135 -15.02 -1.35 -2.38
CA ARG A 135 -16.24 -0.79 -1.76
C ARG A 135 -16.23 -0.69 -0.24
N GLY A 136 -15.48 -1.57 0.43
CA GLY A 136 -15.35 -1.58 1.90
C GLY A 136 -14.18 -0.76 2.44
N LEU A 137 -13.44 -0.07 1.57
CA LEU A 137 -12.26 0.67 1.96
C LEU A 137 -12.62 2.03 2.56
N GLY A 138 -12.00 2.36 3.69
CA GLY A 138 -12.11 3.66 4.33
C GLY A 138 -11.44 4.81 3.56
N VAL A 139 -11.46 6.02 4.10
CA VAL A 139 -10.94 7.21 3.39
C VAL A 139 -9.42 7.16 3.16
N GLU A 140 -8.92 7.88 2.16
CA GLU A 140 -7.49 8.09 1.97
C GLU A 140 -6.92 8.96 3.11
N PRO A 141 -5.82 8.56 3.75
CA PRO A 141 -5.27 9.29 4.89
C PRO A 141 -4.66 10.65 4.53
N LEU A 142 -4.33 10.91 3.27
CA LEU A 142 -3.68 12.14 2.82
C LEU A 142 -4.64 13.12 2.13
N GLU A 143 -5.91 12.76 1.98
CA GLU A 143 -6.96 13.61 1.40
C GLU A 143 -7.82 14.24 2.49
N ASP A 144 -8.59 15.28 2.20
CA ASP A 144 -9.31 16.09 3.20
C ASP A 144 -10.32 15.29 4.05
N GLY A 145 -10.84 14.17 3.53
CA GLY A 145 -11.79 13.33 4.24
C GLY A 145 -11.28 12.64 5.52
N PHE A 146 -9.96 12.59 5.75
CA PHE A 146 -9.40 11.92 6.94
C PHE A 146 -9.17 12.84 8.13
N SER A 147 -9.96 12.69 9.20
CA SER A 147 -9.83 13.55 10.39
C SER A 147 -9.89 12.80 11.70
N GLY A 148 -9.54 13.48 12.79
CA GLY A 148 -9.75 12.95 14.14
C GLY A 148 -11.23 12.77 14.46
N GLN A 149 -12.12 13.65 13.94
CA GLN A 149 -13.57 13.51 14.05
C GLN A 149 -14.05 12.21 13.38
N LEU A 150 -13.57 11.90 12.17
CA LEU A 150 -13.90 10.66 11.47
C LEU A 150 -13.48 9.44 12.32
N LEU A 151 -12.23 9.41 12.77
CA LEU A 151 -11.73 8.33 13.63
C LEU A 151 -12.56 8.22 14.92
N TYR A 152 -12.88 9.33 15.55
CA TYR A 152 -13.67 9.34 16.78
C TYR A 152 -15.07 8.76 16.55
N ALA A 153 -15.80 9.26 15.55
CA ALA A 153 -17.15 8.81 15.21
C ALA A 153 -17.19 7.30 14.89
N HIS A 154 -16.30 6.83 14.02
CA HIS A 154 -16.28 5.43 13.58
C HIS A 154 -15.72 4.44 14.61
N THR A 155 -15.16 4.92 15.73
CA THR A 155 -14.62 4.08 16.80
C THR A 155 -15.52 3.93 18.01
N ARG A 156 -16.64 4.66 18.09
CA ARG A 156 -17.52 4.65 19.28
C ARG A 156 -18.04 3.26 19.65
N GLY A 157 -18.37 2.45 18.64
CA GLY A 157 -18.81 1.06 18.82
C GLY A 157 -17.68 0.02 18.90
N ARG A 158 -16.41 0.40 18.80
CA ARG A 158 -15.29 -0.54 18.63
C ARG A 158 -14.53 -0.80 19.94
N GLY A 159 -14.76 -1.98 20.53
CA GLY A 159 -14.05 -2.45 21.72
C GLY A 159 -12.62 -2.96 21.45
N ALA A 160 -12.28 -3.25 20.19
CA ALA A 160 -10.95 -3.71 19.80
C ALA A 160 -9.87 -2.64 20.06
N ALA A 161 -8.62 -3.09 20.17
CA ALA A 161 -7.48 -2.21 20.36
C ALA A 161 -7.29 -1.26 19.17
N VAL A 162 -6.95 0.01 19.41
CA VAL A 162 -6.86 1.06 18.38
C VAL A 162 -5.95 0.66 17.23
N LYS A 163 -4.85 -0.04 17.49
CA LYS A 163 -3.97 -0.52 16.43
C LYS A 163 -4.69 -1.48 15.49
N GLN A 164 -5.47 -2.42 16.02
CA GLN A 164 -6.21 -3.37 15.19
C GLN A 164 -7.28 -2.65 14.35
N VAL A 165 -7.90 -1.62 14.90
CA VAL A 165 -8.88 -0.80 14.18
C VAL A 165 -8.24 -0.04 13.01
N LEU A 166 -7.06 0.56 13.20
CA LEU A 166 -6.32 1.21 12.10
C LEU A 166 -5.94 0.21 10.99
N LEU A 167 -5.54 -1.00 11.37
CA LEU A 167 -5.13 -2.04 10.42
C LEU A 167 -6.29 -2.66 9.63
N ALA A 168 -7.54 -2.46 10.06
CA ALA A 168 -8.71 -3.01 9.39
C ALA A 168 -8.95 -2.37 8.01
N GLY A 169 -8.51 -1.13 7.80
CA GLY A 169 -8.61 -0.46 6.50
C GLY A 169 -9.99 0.06 6.13
N ASP A 170 -10.98 -0.10 7.02
CA ASP A 170 -12.39 0.24 6.80
C ASP A 170 -12.78 1.66 7.26
N ILE A 171 -11.96 2.28 8.12
CA ILE A 171 -12.07 3.71 8.46
C ILE A 171 -11.10 4.53 7.64
N VAL A 172 -9.84 4.10 7.60
CA VAL A 172 -8.75 4.74 6.87
C VAL A 172 -7.91 3.66 6.19
N VAL A 173 -7.61 3.82 4.92
CA VAL A 173 -6.80 2.86 4.18
C VAL A 173 -5.30 3.11 4.35
N GLY A 174 -4.50 2.14 3.90
CA GLY A 174 -3.08 2.38 3.65
C GLY A 174 -2.18 2.29 4.87
N VAL A 175 -2.72 2.52 6.07
CA VAL A 175 -2.02 2.38 7.35
C VAL A 175 -1.83 0.89 7.67
N GLY A 176 -0.64 0.34 7.42
CA GLY A 176 -0.30 -1.03 7.80
C GLY A 176 0.49 -1.09 9.12
N ASN A 177 1.24 -2.18 9.30
CA ASN A 177 1.83 -2.52 10.59
C ASN A 177 2.93 -1.54 11.02
N ILE A 178 3.70 -1.06 10.04
CA ILE A 178 4.78 -0.08 10.26
C ILE A 178 4.15 1.24 10.66
N TYR A 179 3.37 1.82 9.76
CA TYR A 179 2.87 3.17 9.91
C TYR A 179 1.84 3.29 11.04
N ALA A 180 1.10 2.22 11.37
CA ALA A 180 0.26 2.22 12.58
C ALA A 180 1.10 2.32 13.86
N SER A 181 2.22 1.58 13.95
CA SER A 181 3.06 1.58 15.16
C SER A 181 3.76 2.93 15.33
N GLU A 182 4.30 3.48 14.25
CA GLU A 182 4.96 4.79 14.24
C GLU A 182 3.98 5.93 14.53
N SER A 183 2.77 5.91 13.93
CA SER A 183 1.76 6.96 14.17
C SER A 183 1.22 6.94 15.60
N LEU A 184 0.99 5.75 16.17
CA LEU A 184 0.57 5.61 17.56
C LEU A 184 1.66 6.06 18.54
N PHE A 185 2.93 5.80 18.22
CA PHE A 185 4.06 6.32 18.99
C PHE A 185 4.10 7.84 18.95
N ARG A 186 4.04 8.44 17.76
CA ARG A 186 4.06 9.89 17.57
C ARG A 186 2.89 10.60 18.24
N ALA A 187 1.71 9.97 18.25
CA ALA A 187 0.53 10.47 18.94
C ALA A 187 0.53 10.21 20.47
N GLY A 188 1.50 9.45 20.99
CA GLY A 188 1.57 9.08 22.41
C GLY A 188 0.40 8.19 22.87
N ILE A 189 -0.12 7.35 21.98
CA ILE A 189 -1.27 6.47 22.24
C ILE A 189 -0.80 5.02 22.39
N ASN A 190 -1.16 4.38 23.50
CA ASN A 190 -0.87 2.96 23.70
C ASN A 190 -1.63 2.10 22.69
N PRO A 191 -0.96 1.22 21.91
CA PRO A 191 -1.61 0.44 20.87
C PRO A 191 -2.63 -0.58 21.39
N LYS A 192 -2.61 -0.87 22.70
CA LYS A 192 -3.58 -1.75 23.38
C LYS A 192 -4.86 -1.03 23.78
N THR A 193 -4.88 0.30 23.78
CA THR A 193 -6.05 1.07 24.23
C THR A 193 -7.26 0.74 23.35
N PRO A 194 -8.40 0.33 23.94
CA PRO A 194 -9.62 0.12 23.18
C PRO A 194 -10.00 1.38 22.39
N ALA A 195 -10.29 1.24 21.10
CA ALA A 195 -10.52 2.38 20.21
C ALA A 195 -11.64 3.31 20.72
N ARG A 196 -12.72 2.74 21.25
CA ARG A 196 -13.82 3.50 21.87
C ARG A 196 -13.40 4.37 23.07
N ARG A 197 -12.28 4.09 23.75
CA ARG A 197 -11.84 4.82 24.95
C ARG A 197 -10.97 6.04 24.64
N ILE A 198 -10.57 6.25 23.39
CA ILE A 198 -9.74 7.38 22.99
C ILE A 198 -10.64 8.61 22.79
N SER A 199 -10.23 9.74 23.38
CA SER A 199 -10.92 11.03 23.27
C SER A 199 -10.72 11.67 21.90
N LEU A 200 -11.64 12.54 21.50
CA LEU A 200 -11.56 13.27 20.23
C LEU A 200 -10.21 14.01 20.08
N ALA A 201 -9.79 14.76 21.11
CA ALA A 201 -8.52 15.48 21.08
C ALA A 201 -7.29 14.58 20.86
N ARG A 202 -7.33 13.32 21.34
CA ARG A 202 -6.27 12.34 21.05
C ARG A 202 -6.38 11.78 19.63
N TYR A 203 -7.59 11.64 19.09
CA TYR A 203 -7.78 11.26 17.69
C TYR A 203 -7.35 12.35 16.72
N GLU A 204 -7.51 13.64 17.04
CA GLU A 204 -6.93 14.72 16.23
C GLU A 204 -5.40 14.60 16.14
N LYS A 205 -4.75 14.37 17.29
CA LYS A 205 -3.30 14.11 17.32
C LYS A 205 -2.92 12.87 16.50
N LEU A 206 -3.72 11.81 16.57
CA LEU A 206 -3.49 10.58 15.80
C LEU A 206 -3.65 10.80 14.29
N ALA A 207 -4.70 11.50 13.85
CA ALA A 207 -4.92 11.80 12.45
C ALA A 207 -3.77 12.64 11.87
N GLY A 208 -3.34 13.68 12.61
CA GLY A 208 -2.16 14.47 12.26
C GLY A 208 -0.88 13.64 12.20
N ALA A 209 -0.67 12.76 13.17
CA ALA A 209 0.48 11.86 13.20
C ALA A 209 0.50 10.88 12.01
N VAL A 210 -0.65 10.29 11.68
CA VAL A 210 -0.80 9.39 10.50
C VAL A 210 -0.46 10.12 9.21
N ARG A 211 -1.01 11.32 9.00
CA ARG A 211 -0.72 12.15 7.82
C ARG A 211 0.78 12.45 7.70
N ALA A 212 1.38 12.95 8.78
CA ALA A 212 2.78 13.32 8.80
C ALA A 212 3.71 12.12 8.53
N VAL A 213 3.48 11.00 9.23
CA VAL A 213 4.29 9.78 9.07
C VAL A 213 4.21 9.25 7.64
N LEU A 214 3.00 9.17 7.05
CA LEU A 214 2.84 8.67 5.69
C LEU A 214 3.44 9.62 4.64
N ALA A 215 3.28 10.93 4.82
CA ALA A 215 3.86 11.92 3.92
C ALA A 215 5.40 11.89 3.94
N GLU A 216 6.00 11.85 5.14
CA GLU A 216 7.45 11.69 5.33
C GLU A 216 7.96 10.40 4.67
N ALA A 217 7.23 9.29 4.84
CA ALA A 217 7.58 8.02 4.24
C ALA A 217 7.56 8.09 2.70
N ILE A 218 6.54 8.71 2.10
CA ILE A 218 6.49 8.89 0.63
C ILE A 218 7.68 9.70 0.13
N VAL A 219 8.03 10.80 0.81
CA VAL A 219 9.18 11.64 0.45
C VAL A 219 10.49 10.86 0.50
N GLN A 220 10.64 9.95 1.46
CA GLN A 220 11.84 9.11 1.63
C GLN A 220 11.85 7.83 0.76
N GLY A 221 10.91 7.71 -0.19
CA GLY A 221 10.81 6.55 -1.08
C GLY A 221 10.20 5.31 -0.41
N GLY A 222 9.51 5.48 0.71
CA GLY A 222 8.95 4.43 1.53
C GLY A 222 10.01 3.71 2.37
N SER A 223 9.60 2.58 2.94
CA SER A 223 10.48 1.67 3.64
C SER A 223 10.96 0.57 2.72
N THR A 224 12.27 0.32 2.71
CA THR A 224 12.81 -0.92 2.14
C THR A 224 12.40 -2.07 3.05
N LEU A 225 11.40 -2.83 2.62
CA LEU A 225 11.16 -4.15 3.18
C LEU A 225 12.15 -5.11 2.52
N ARG A 226 12.49 -6.22 3.19
CA ARG A 226 13.47 -7.21 2.69
C ARG A 226 13.29 -7.60 1.21
N ASP A 227 12.07 -7.50 0.68
CA ASP A 227 11.72 -7.84 -0.71
C ASP A 227 11.13 -6.66 -1.52
N PHE A 228 11.08 -5.43 -0.98
CA PHE A 228 10.56 -4.26 -1.71
C PHE A 228 11.70 -3.50 -2.36
N ILE A 229 11.63 -3.38 -3.68
CA ILE A 229 12.57 -2.63 -4.51
C ILE A 229 11.74 -1.63 -5.31
N SER A 230 12.16 -0.36 -5.33
CA SER A 230 11.53 0.66 -6.17
C SER A 230 11.64 0.29 -7.64
N VAL A 231 10.84 0.91 -8.50
CA VAL A 231 10.80 0.67 -9.95
C VAL A 231 12.20 0.77 -10.60
N ASN A 232 13.06 1.64 -10.04
CA ASN A 232 14.43 1.89 -10.51
C ASN A 232 15.51 1.03 -9.80
N GLY A 233 15.13 0.02 -9.01
CA GLY A 233 16.09 -0.78 -8.25
C GLY A 233 16.53 -0.18 -6.90
N GLN A 234 16.09 1.04 -6.57
CA GLN A 234 16.53 1.74 -5.36
C GLN A 234 15.71 1.38 -4.11
N SER A 235 16.39 1.38 -2.97
CA SER A 235 15.87 1.10 -1.64
C SER A 235 15.32 2.39 -1.00
N GLY A 236 14.11 2.37 -0.46
CA GLY A 236 13.55 3.46 0.36
C GLY A 236 14.23 3.60 1.73
N TYR A 237 14.44 4.85 2.18
CA TYR A 237 15.26 5.16 3.36
C TYR A 237 14.49 5.27 4.67
N PHE A 238 13.14 5.21 4.66
CA PHE A 238 12.32 5.48 5.85
C PHE A 238 12.60 4.55 7.05
N GLN A 239 13.09 3.34 6.77
CA GLN A 239 13.49 2.37 7.81
C GLN A 239 14.53 2.90 8.81
N GLN A 240 15.37 3.87 8.41
CA GLN A 240 16.37 4.48 9.31
C GLN A 240 15.72 5.43 10.33
N SER A 241 14.50 5.89 10.04
CA SER A 241 13.77 6.88 10.83
C SER A 241 12.80 6.26 11.84
N TYR A 242 12.66 4.93 11.91
CA TYR A 242 11.74 4.27 12.84
C TYR A 242 11.99 4.63 14.31
N PHE A 243 10.93 5.04 15.00
CA PHE A 243 10.97 5.28 16.44
C PHE A 243 10.72 4.01 17.24
N VAL A 244 9.84 3.12 16.78
CA VAL A 244 9.48 1.90 17.51
C VAL A 244 9.46 0.65 16.64
N TYR A 245 9.07 0.73 15.37
CA TYR A 245 8.90 -0.45 14.52
C TYR A 245 10.20 -1.22 14.37
N ASP A 246 10.16 -2.54 14.61
CA ASP A 246 11.31 -3.46 14.55
C ASP A 246 12.51 -3.05 15.42
N ARG A 247 12.24 -2.30 16.49
CA ARG A 247 13.26 -1.82 17.45
C ARG A 247 13.08 -2.40 18.85
N ALA A 248 12.50 -3.59 18.97
CA ALA A 248 12.30 -4.25 20.26
C ALA A 248 13.62 -4.40 21.04
N GLY A 249 13.59 -4.05 22.33
CA GLY A 249 14.78 -4.03 23.19
C GLY A 249 15.71 -2.83 22.99
N VAL A 250 15.59 -2.09 21.88
CA VAL A 250 16.39 -0.88 21.62
C VAL A 250 15.84 0.30 22.44
N PRO A 251 16.70 1.17 23.01
CA PRO A 251 16.27 2.39 23.69
C PRO A 251 15.36 3.27 22.83
N CYS A 252 14.25 3.71 23.41
CA CYS A 252 13.36 4.71 22.82
C CYS A 252 14.15 6.00 22.53
N ARG A 253 14.00 6.56 21.32
CA ARG A 253 14.68 7.79 20.90
C ARG A 253 14.25 9.04 21.68
N VAL A 254 13.17 8.96 22.45
CA VAL A 254 12.63 10.08 23.24
C VAL A 254 12.97 9.95 24.71
N CYS A 255 12.77 8.77 25.33
CA CYS A 255 12.89 8.61 26.78
C CYS A 255 13.91 7.55 27.23
N GLY A 256 14.64 6.92 26.31
CA GLY A 256 15.64 5.88 26.61
C GLY A 256 15.08 4.52 27.04
N THR A 257 13.82 4.43 27.48
CA THR A 257 13.20 3.14 27.87
C THR A 257 13.18 2.17 26.69
N PRO A 258 13.56 0.88 26.89
CA PRO A 258 13.51 -0.12 25.82
C PRO A 258 12.13 -0.24 25.18
N VAL A 259 12.08 -0.23 23.85
CA VAL A 259 10.85 -0.47 23.09
C VAL A 259 10.38 -1.91 23.33
N ARG A 260 9.08 -2.07 23.58
CA ARG A 260 8.46 -3.39 23.79
C ARG A 260 7.82 -3.90 22.51
N GLN A 261 7.85 -5.22 22.35
CA GLN A 261 7.10 -5.94 21.33
C GLN A 261 6.00 -6.79 21.98
N ILE A 262 4.81 -6.75 21.42
CA ILE A 262 3.70 -7.66 21.74
C ILE A 262 3.10 -8.21 20.45
N LYS A 263 2.27 -9.24 20.57
CA LYS A 263 1.49 -9.79 19.45
C LYS A 263 0.02 -9.34 19.59
N GLN A 264 -0.52 -8.69 18.56
CA GLN A 264 -1.92 -8.28 18.50
C GLN A 264 -2.51 -8.71 17.15
N GLY A 265 -3.59 -9.51 17.15
CA GLY A 265 -4.21 -9.99 15.90
C GLY A 265 -3.24 -10.71 14.97
N GLN A 266 -2.38 -11.58 15.52
CA GLN A 266 -1.31 -12.29 14.81
C GLN A 266 -0.22 -11.40 14.18
N ARG A 267 -0.16 -10.10 14.52
CA ARG A 267 0.87 -9.16 14.03
C ARG A 267 1.73 -8.63 15.17
N SER A 268 3.03 -8.46 14.91
CA SER A 268 3.96 -7.82 15.83
C SER A 268 3.61 -6.35 16.01
N THR A 269 3.61 -5.90 17.26
CA THR A 269 3.35 -4.51 17.63
C THR A 269 4.44 -3.99 18.52
N PHE A 270 4.99 -2.84 18.12
CA PHE A 270 6.09 -2.19 18.81
C PHE A 270 5.63 -0.86 19.39
N TYR A 271 6.01 -0.57 20.63
CA TYR A 271 5.62 0.65 21.33
C TYR A 271 6.54 0.94 22.52
N CYS A 272 6.59 2.20 22.94
CA CYS A 272 7.27 2.63 24.15
C CYS A 272 6.28 2.74 25.31
N VAL A 273 6.53 2.04 26.42
CA VAL A 273 5.63 2.03 27.58
C VAL A 273 5.56 3.34 28.36
N VAL A 274 6.55 4.22 28.20
CA VAL A 274 6.60 5.52 28.87
C VAL A 274 5.98 6.61 27.99
N CYS A 275 6.34 6.64 26.70
CA CYS A 275 5.85 7.67 25.78
C CYS A 275 4.39 7.47 25.37
N GLN A 276 3.85 6.25 25.46
CA GLN A 276 2.50 5.91 24.99
C GLN A 276 1.59 5.49 26.15
N LYS A 277 0.54 6.27 26.38
CA LYS A 277 -0.46 6.06 27.44
C LYS A 277 -1.80 5.57 26.89
#